data_AF-A0A8T4PGG5-F1
#
_entry.id   AF-A0A8T4PGG5-F1
#
_cell.length_a   1.000
_cell.length_b   1.000
_cell.length_c   1.000
_cell.angle_alpha   90.00
_cell.angle_beta   90.00
_cell.angle_gamma   90.00
#
_symmetry.space_group_name_H-M   'P 1'
#
loop_
_entity.id
_entity.type
_entity.pdbx_description
1 polymer ?
#
loop_
_entity_poly.entity_id
_entity_poly.type
_entity_poly.pdbx_seq_one_letter_code
_entity_poly.pdbx_strand_id
1 'polypeptide(L)'
;ITKNKNYKEIASKCFNYLKNNLINIEGGFYGSQNADEEYYKLNLTERKKLKKPFIDRNIYTDFNSMMLGTFFEAYNVLKDNFYKEFALKTIKFLIKNSYDENFGMFHYFDGKNKFLPGILADNVYFIKALLDAFEAAKDNYYLEFAEKLNDFAIKNFFDEKDGAFFDKIEAKDDIGFLKFRDKPIIENSIAAENLLR
;
A
#
# COMPACT_ATOMS: atom_id res chain seq x y z
N ILE A 1 -15.11 4.69 -17.71
CA ILE A 1 -14.85 4.78 -19.17
C ILE A 1 -15.77 3.87 -19.98
N THR A 2 -15.71 2.54 -19.83
CA THR A 2 -16.51 1.59 -20.64
C THR A 2 -18.02 1.57 -20.34
N LYS A 3 -18.44 2.11 -19.19
CA LYS A 3 -19.83 2.09 -18.68
C LYS A 3 -20.44 0.67 -18.56
N ASN A 4 -19.61 -0.37 -18.58
CA ASN A 4 -20.06 -1.75 -18.46
C ASN A 4 -20.53 -2.04 -17.02
N LYS A 5 -21.83 -2.34 -16.87
CA LYS A 5 -22.45 -2.60 -15.56
C LYS A 5 -21.87 -3.84 -14.87
N ASN A 6 -21.50 -4.88 -15.63
CA ASN A 6 -20.91 -6.09 -15.07
C ASN A 6 -19.56 -5.79 -14.39
N TYR A 7 -18.71 -4.96 -15.01
CA TYR A 7 -17.43 -4.58 -14.41
C TYR A 7 -17.62 -3.82 -13.10
N LYS A 8 -18.59 -2.89 -13.06
CA LYS A 8 -18.94 -2.19 -11.82
C LYS A 8 -19.39 -3.16 -10.72
N GLU A 9 -20.24 -4.12 -11.06
CA GLU A 9 -20.75 -5.11 -10.10
C GLU A 9 -19.62 -5.99 -9.55
N ILE A 10 -18.77 -6.54 -10.41
CA ILE A 10 -17.64 -7.38 -10.01
C ILE A 10 -16.66 -6.59 -9.12
N ALA A 11 -16.31 -5.35 -9.51
CA ALA A 11 -15.47 -4.49 -8.67
C ALA A 11 -16.10 -4.22 -7.29
N SER A 12 -17.39 -3.93 -7.23
CA SER A 12 -18.11 -3.75 -5.96
C SER A 12 -18.07 -5.02 -5.08
N LYS A 13 -18.16 -6.22 -5.68
CA LYS A 13 -18.00 -7.48 -4.94
C LYS A 13 -16.59 -7.64 -4.37
N CYS A 14 -15.55 -7.29 -5.13
CA CYS A 14 -14.17 -7.27 -4.63
C CYS A 14 -14.01 -6.31 -3.44
N PHE A 15 -14.48 -5.07 -3.54
CA PHE A 15 -14.42 -4.12 -2.42
C PHE A 15 -15.18 -4.61 -1.19
N ASN A 16 -16.35 -5.22 -1.38
CA ASN A 16 -17.11 -5.79 -0.27
C ASN A 16 -16.36 -6.94 0.41
N TYR A 17 -15.67 -7.79 -0.35
CA TYR A 17 -14.81 -8.83 0.22
C TYR A 17 -13.70 -8.24 1.09
N LEU A 18 -12.97 -7.24 0.57
CA LEU A 18 -11.90 -6.56 1.30
C LEU A 18 -12.41 -5.93 2.60
N LYS A 19 -13.51 -5.16 2.52
CA LYS A 19 -14.12 -4.51 3.69
C LYS A 19 -14.54 -5.49 4.79
N ASN A 20 -15.08 -6.63 4.40
CA ASN A 20 -15.67 -7.59 5.34
C ASN A 20 -14.64 -8.52 5.99
N ASN A 21 -13.43 -8.63 5.43
CA ASN A 21 -12.46 -9.65 5.83
C ASN A 21 -11.07 -9.09 6.10
N LEU A 22 -10.60 -8.08 5.36
CA LEU A 22 -9.20 -7.67 5.39
C LEU A 22 -8.97 -6.27 5.98
N ILE A 23 -10.00 -5.52 6.37
CA ILE A 23 -9.81 -4.21 6.99
C ILE A 23 -9.35 -4.33 8.46
N ASN A 24 -8.29 -3.59 8.78
CA ASN A 24 -8.01 -3.16 10.15
C ASN A 24 -8.79 -1.87 10.44
N ILE A 25 -9.66 -1.88 11.46
CA ILE A 25 -10.55 -0.75 11.74
C ILE A 25 -9.79 0.53 12.12
N GLU A 26 -8.56 0.40 12.63
CA GLU A 26 -7.70 1.55 12.97
C GLU A 26 -7.04 2.19 11.73
N GLY A 27 -7.07 1.50 10.59
CA GLY A 27 -6.41 1.89 9.35
C GLY A 27 -5.57 0.74 8.79
N GLY A 28 -5.62 0.56 7.48
CA GLY A 28 -4.89 -0.48 6.77
C GLY A 28 -5.67 -1.75 6.46
N PHE A 29 -5.04 -2.58 5.64
CA PHE A 29 -5.49 -3.88 5.17
C PHE A 29 -4.50 -4.94 5.62
N TYR A 30 -5.04 -6.06 6.08
CA TYR A 30 -4.34 -7.30 6.38
C TYR A 30 -3.84 -7.96 5.09
N GLY A 31 -2.69 -8.63 5.18
CA GLY A 31 -1.94 -9.11 4.02
C GLY A 31 -2.68 -10.14 3.17
N SER A 32 -3.36 -11.10 3.79
CA SER A 32 -4.05 -12.16 3.05
C SER A 32 -5.06 -12.94 3.89
N GLN A 33 -5.90 -13.74 3.21
CA GLN A 33 -6.76 -14.74 3.85
C GLN A 33 -6.55 -16.10 3.16
N ASN A 34 -6.48 -17.17 3.94
CA ASN A 34 -6.34 -18.52 3.41
C ASN A 34 -7.52 -18.90 2.50
N ALA A 35 -7.19 -19.52 1.37
CA ALA A 35 -8.17 -20.10 0.45
C ALA A 35 -8.65 -21.47 0.96
N ASP A 36 -9.55 -21.45 1.95
CA ASP A 36 -10.23 -22.67 2.41
C ASP A 36 -11.35 -23.05 1.44
N GLU A 37 -11.07 -24.00 0.54
CA GLU A 37 -11.99 -24.40 -0.52
C GLU A 37 -13.33 -24.92 0.02
N GLU A 38 -13.32 -25.64 1.15
CA GLU A 38 -14.54 -26.17 1.75
C GLU A 38 -15.38 -25.03 2.34
N TYR A 39 -14.75 -24.07 3.01
CA TYR A 39 -15.45 -22.88 3.51
C TYR A 39 -16.12 -22.09 2.38
N TYR A 40 -15.43 -21.89 1.25
CA TYR A 40 -15.97 -21.09 0.14
C TYR A 40 -16.91 -21.86 -0.80
N LYS A 41 -17.07 -23.20 -0.66
CA LYS A 41 -18.17 -23.94 -1.31
C LYS A 41 -19.53 -23.72 -0.64
N LEU A 42 -19.53 -23.37 0.65
CA LEU A 42 -20.75 -23.20 1.44
C LEU A 42 -21.47 -21.88 1.17
N ASN A 43 -22.77 -21.83 1.46
CA ASN A 43 -23.54 -20.59 1.40
C ASN A 43 -23.27 -19.68 2.62
N LEU A 44 -23.69 -18.42 2.56
CA LEU A 44 -23.44 -17.44 3.62
C LEU A 44 -23.98 -17.87 5.00
N THR A 45 -25.10 -18.57 5.06
CA THR A 45 -25.73 -19.02 6.31
C THR A 45 -24.91 -20.13 6.97
N GLU A 46 -24.39 -21.06 6.18
CA GLU A 46 -23.52 -22.15 6.64
C GLU A 46 -22.15 -21.61 7.09
N ARG A 47 -21.56 -20.70 6.31
CA ARG A 47 -20.29 -20.06 6.64
C ARG A 47 -20.30 -19.31 7.97
N LYS A 48 -21.44 -18.71 8.35
CA LYS A 48 -21.59 -18.03 9.64
C LYS A 48 -21.47 -18.97 10.84
N LYS A 49 -21.67 -20.27 10.65
CA LYS A 49 -21.54 -21.30 11.69
C LYS A 49 -20.11 -21.83 11.84
N LEU A 50 -19.23 -21.51 10.90
CA LEU A 50 -17.86 -22.00 10.86
C LEU A 50 -16.86 -20.92 11.27
N LYS A 51 -15.70 -21.36 11.76
CA LYS A 51 -14.55 -20.47 11.96
C LYS A 51 -14.10 -19.95 10.59
N LYS A 52 -13.92 -18.62 10.49
CA LYS A 52 -13.39 -18.02 9.25
C LYS A 52 -11.97 -18.54 8.96
N PRO A 53 -11.60 -18.67 7.68
CA PRO A 53 -10.23 -18.99 7.29
C PRO A 53 -9.25 -17.98 7.89
N PHE A 54 -8.04 -18.47 8.19
CA PHE A 54 -6.97 -17.67 8.78
C PHE A 54 -6.68 -16.42 7.95
N ILE A 55 -6.42 -15.30 8.64
CA ILE A 55 -6.04 -14.02 8.05
C ILE A 55 -4.65 -13.69 8.55
N ASP A 56 -3.70 -13.46 7.63
CA ASP A 56 -2.42 -12.85 7.96
C ASP A 56 -2.67 -11.39 8.33
N ARG A 57 -2.47 -11.05 9.60
CA ARG A 57 -2.78 -9.73 10.15
C ARG A 57 -1.64 -8.72 10.00
N ASN A 58 -0.54 -9.09 9.35
CA ASN A 58 0.49 -8.14 8.98
C ASN A 58 -0.09 -7.09 8.02
N ILE A 59 0.31 -5.84 8.22
CA ILE A 59 -0.04 -4.71 7.36
C ILE A 59 1.21 -4.36 6.56
N TYR A 60 1.22 -4.73 5.27
CA TYR A 60 2.33 -4.48 4.35
C TYR A 60 2.18 -3.10 3.68
N THR A 61 3.23 -2.28 3.71
CA THR A 61 3.17 -0.89 3.29
C THR A 61 2.92 -0.78 1.78
N ASP A 62 3.66 -1.50 0.95
CA ASP A 62 3.45 -1.56 -0.50
C ASP A 62 2.01 -1.95 -0.89
N PHE A 63 1.48 -3.06 -0.36
CA PHE A 63 0.13 -3.54 -0.67
C PHE A 63 -0.94 -2.55 -0.24
N ASN A 64 -0.77 -1.98 0.95
CA ASN A 64 -1.67 -0.94 1.44
C ASN A 64 -1.60 0.31 0.56
N SER A 65 -0.41 0.72 0.15
CA SER A 65 -0.19 1.89 -0.71
C SER A 65 -0.84 1.74 -2.09
N MET A 66 -0.72 0.56 -2.69
CA MET A 66 -1.45 0.24 -3.93
C MET A 66 -2.98 0.26 -3.72
N MET A 67 -3.45 -0.27 -2.59
CA MET A 67 -4.87 -0.27 -2.26
C MET A 67 -5.43 1.14 -2.03
N LEU A 68 -4.64 2.06 -1.48
CA LEU A 68 -5.02 3.46 -1.28
C LEU A 68 -5.40 4.14 -2.60
N GLY A 69 -4.56 4.04 -3.63
CA GLY A 69 -4.87 4.59 -4.95
C GLY A 69 -6.17 3.99 -5.53
N THR A 70 -6.36 2.69 -5.33
CA THR A 70 -7.59 2.00 -5.73
C THR A 70 -8.83 2.51 -4.96
N PHE A 71 -8.71 2.83 -3.68
CA PHE A 71 -9.79 3.39 -2.87
C PHE A 71 -10.13 4.84 -3.25
N PHE A 72 -9.13 5.66 -3.60
CA PHE A 72 -9.41 6.99 -4.15
C PHE A 72 -10.14 6.91 -5.50
N GLU A 73 -9.76 5.97 -6.37
CA GLU A 73 -10.48 5.74 -7.63
C GLU A 73 -11.91 5.21 -7.37
N ALA A 74 -12.07 4.29 -6.40
CA ALA A 74 -13.39 3.81 -5.99
C ALA A 74 -14.27 4.95 -5.47
N TYR A 75 -13.73 5.89 -4.71
CA TYR A 75 -14.44 7.10 -4.31
C TYR A 75 -14.89 7.92 -5.53
N ASN A 76 -13.98 8.16 -6.47
CA ASN A 76 -14.27 8.94 -7.68
C ASN A 76 -15.39 8.32 -8.53
N VAL A 77 -15.44 7.00 -8.63
CA VAL A 77 -16.41 6.27 -9.49
C VAL A 77 -17.70 5.92 -8.75
N LEU A 78 -17.61 5.42 -7.51
CA LEU A 78 -18.75 4.91 -6.75
C LEU A 78 -19.45 5.97 -5.91
N LYS A 79 -18.80 7.12 -5.68
CA LYS A 79 -19.33 8.26 -4.90
C LYS A 79 -19.71 7.91 -3.46
N ASP A 80 -19.00 6.95 -2.87
CA ASP A 80 -19.15 6.55 -1.48
C ASP A 80 -17.96 7.08 -0.65
N ASN A 81 -18.25 7.98 0.28
CA ASN A 81 -17.26 8.66 1.12
C ASN A 81 -16.41 7.70 1.95
N PHE A 82 -16.93 6.50 2.26
CA PHE A 82 -16.19 5.49 3.02
C PHE A 82 -14.81 5.22 2.41
N TYR A 83 -14.71 5.13 1.07
CA TYR A 83 -13.43 4.81 0.43
C TYR A 83 -12.39 5.91 0.63
N LYS A 84 -12.78 7.18 0.46
CA LYS A 84 -11.89 8.33 0.71
C LYS A 84 -11.50 8.41 2.18
N GLU A 85 -12.47 8.37 3.09
CA GLU A 85 -12.21 8.50 4.52
C GLU A 85 -11.33 7.38 5.05
N PHE A 86 -11.58 6.13 4.62
CA PHE A 86 -10.76 4.99 5.01
C PHE A 86 -9.35 5.04 4.43
N ALA A 87 -9.20 5.52 3.19
CA ALA A 87 -7.88 5.70 2.58
C ALA A 87 -7.06 6.75 3.34
N LEU A 88 -7.63 7.92 3.64
CA LEU A 88 -6.96 8.97 4.42
C LEU A 88 -6.62 8.50 5.83
N LYS A 89 -7.50 7.72 6.47
CA LYS A 89 -7.23 7.09 7.77
C LYS A 89 -6.05 6.11 7.68
N THR A 90 -6.01 5.30 6.64
CA THR A 90 -4.95 4.32 6.41
C THR A 90 -3.60 5.00 6.17
N ILE A 91 -3.54 6.12 5.46
CA ILE A 91 -2.32 6.92 5.32
C ILE A 91 -1.80 7.39 6.68
N LYS A 92 -2.67 7.98 7.50
CA LYS A 92 -2.29 8.43 8.85
C LYS A 92 -1.85 7.26 9.73
N PHE A 93 -2.46 6.09 9.59
CA PHE A 93 -2.05 4.87 10.27
C PHE A 93 -0.64 4.42 9.85
N LEU A 94 -0.33 4.40 8.55
CA LEU A 94 0.98 4.00 8.04
C LEU A 94 2.08 5.00 8.45
N ILE A 95 1.81 6.30 8.40
CA ILE A 95 2.75 7.33 8.90
C ILE A 95 3.03 7.14 10.39
N LYS A 96 2.01 6.80 11.18
CA LYS A 96 2.19 6.61 12.62
C LYS A 96 2.97 5.34 12.95
N ASN A 97 2.67 4.24 12.28
CA ASN A 97 3.10 2.91 12.71
C ASN A 97 4.21 2.30 11.85
N SER A 98 4.37 2.72 10.60
CA SER A 98 5.28 2.11 9.62
C SER A 98 6.34 3.07 9.08
N TYR A 99 6.37 4.34 9.51
CA TYR A 99 7.36 5.32 9.05
C TYR A 99 8.44 5.60 10.10
N ASP A 100 9.63 5.94 9.65
CA ASP A 100 10.71 6.53 10.42
C ASP A 100 11.45 7.58 9.60
N GLU A 101 11.90 8.67 10.22
CA GLU A 101 12.59 9.74 9.50
C GLU A 101 13.95 9.32 8.93
N ASN A 102 14.64 8.38 9.59
CA ASN A 102 15.98 7.94 9.19
C ASN A 102 15.95 6.76 8.23
N PHE A 103 14.84 6.00 8.23
CA PHE A 103 14.73 4.74 7.51
C PHE A 103 13.60 4.69 6.48
N GLY A 104 12.79 5.75 6.40
CA GLY A 104 11.64 5.82 5.50
C GLY A 104 10.53 4.86 5.94
N MET A 105 9.85 4.28 4.96
CA MET A 105 8.81 3.28 5.21
C MET A 105 9.41 1.90 5.53
N PHE A 106 8.81 1.25 6.52
CA PHE A 106 9.03 -0.14 6.88
C PHE A 106 8.07 -1.04 6.10
N HIS A 107 8.55 -2.21 5.69
CA HIS A 107 7.79 -3.11 4.83
C HIS A 107 6.51 -3.60 5.46
N TYR A 108 6.52 -3.97 6.75
CA TYR A 108 5.31 -4.41 7.43
C TYR A 108 5.24 -4.03 8.90
N PHE A 109 4.00 -3.99 9.40
CA PHE A 109 3.65 -3.83 10.81
C PHE A 109 2.85 -5.05 11.29
N ASP A 110 3.29 -5.67 12.38
CA ASP A 110 2.69 -6.91 12.92
C ASP A 110 1.54 -6.68 13.93
N GLY A 111 1.13 -5.43 14.11
CA GLY A 111 0.20 -5.00 15.15
C GLY A 111 0.89 -4.41 16.39
N LYS A 112 2.22 -4.53 16.50
CA LYS A 112 3.00 -4.01 17.63
C LYS A 112 4.25 -3.27 17.19
N ASN A 113 5.00 -3.84 16.24
CA ASN A 113 6.29 -3.33 15.78
C ASN A 113 6.33 -3.23 14.26
N LYS A 114 7.17 -2.31 13.76
CA LYS A 114 7.51 -2.14 12.35
C LYS A 114 8.79 -2.88 12.01
N PHE A 115 8.85 -3.51 10.85
CA PHE A 115 9.96 -4.37 10.43
C PHE A 115 10.40 -4.11 9.01
N LEU A 116 11.68 -4.42 8.74
CA LEU A 116 12.29 -4.43 7.41
C LEU A 116 12.20 -3.06 6.69
N PRO A 117 12.97 -2.05 7.13
CA PRO A 117 13.08 -0.78 6.41
C PRO A 117 13.97 -0.90 5.17
N GLY A 118 14.00 0.18 4.38
CA GLY A 118 15.00 0.35 3.33
C GLY A 118 14.69 -0.38 2.03
N ILE A 119 13.41 -0.60 1.74
CA ILE A 119 12.93 -1.15 0.46
C ILE A 119 12.31 -0.01 -0.37
N LEU A 120 12.71 0.12 -1.63
CA LEU A 120 12.25 1.18 -2.54
C LEU A 120 10.74 1.14 -2.72
N ALA A 121 10.18 -0.06 -2.98
CA ALA A 121 8.77 -0.27 -3.25
C ALA A 121 7.87 0.40 -2.21
N ASP A 122 8.10 0.12 -0.91
CA ASP A 122 7.30 0.68 0.18
C ASP A 122 7.29 2.21 0.20
N ASN A 123 8.39 2.84 -0.22
CA ASN A 123 8.50 4.29 -0.28
C ASN A 123 7.80 4.85 -1.52
N VAL A 124 8.08 4.34 -2.72
CA VAL A 124 7.53 4.91 -3.98
C VAL A 124 6.04 4.68 -4.13
N TYR A 125 5.52 3.53 -3.72
CA TYR A 125 4.07 3.31 -3.73
C TYR A 125 3.38 4.22 -2.71
N PHE A 126 3.99 4.45 -1.53
CA PHE A 126 3.41 5.32 -0.52
C PHE A 126 3.44 6.79 -0.91
N ILE A 127 4.53 7.27 -1.55
CA ILE A 127 4.60 8.61 -2.16
C ILE A 127 3.45 8.78 -3.15
N LYS A 128 3.21 7.81 -4.04
CA LYS A 128 2.09 7.88 -4.98
C LYS A 128 0.75 8.01 -4.26
N ALA A 129 0.54 7.22 -3.20
CA ALA A 129 -0.69 7.29 -2.41
C ALA A 129 -0.87 8.63 -1.68
N LEU A 130 0.21 9.28 -1.25
CA LEU A 130 0.17 10.62 -0.67
C LEU A 130 -0.21 11.69 -1.71
N LEU A 131 0.32 11.60 -2.93
CA LEU A 131 -0.07 12.49 -4.03
C LEU A 131 -1.54 12.30 -4.41
N ASP A 132 -2.01 11.05 -4.50
CA ASP A 132 -3.42 10.74 -4.74
C ASP A 132 -4.31 11.29 -3.59
N ALA A 133 -3.83 11.25 -2.34
CA ALA A 133 -4.53 11.82 -1.20
C ALA A 133 -4.59 13.34 -1.23
N PHE A 134 -3.50 14.01 -1.61
CA PHE A 134 -3.48 15.45 -1.83
C PHE A 134 -4.52 15.85 -2.90
N GLU A 135 -4.59 15.13 -4.01
CA GLU A 135 -5.57 15.40 -5.06
C GLU A 135 -7.01 15.23 -4.57
N ALA A 136 -7.28 14.19 -3.80
CA ALA A 136 -8.61 13.87 -3.28
C ALA A 136 -9.06 14.76 -2.12
N ALA A 137 -8.14 15.19 -1.25
CA ALA A 137 -8.43 15.92 -0.02
C ALA A 137 -8.12 17.42 -0.09
N LYS A 138 -7.21 17.85 -0.99
CA LYS A 138 -6.67 19.21 -1.07
C LYS A 138 -6.06 19.71 0.24
N ASP A 139 -5.45 18.79 0.99
CA ASP A 139 -4.74 19.07 2.24
C ASP A 139 -3.22 18.97 2.01
N ASN A 140 -2.52 20.10 2.17
CA ASN A 140 -1.08 20.22 1.92
C ASN A 140 -0.23 19.28 2.76
N TYR A 141 -0.74 18.81 3.92
CA TYR A 141 -0.04 17.82 4.73
C TYR A 141 0.44 16.61 3.92
N TYR A 142 -0.39 16.14 2.98
CA TYR A 142 -0.05 14.97 2.18
C TYR A 142 1.02 15.27 1.13
N LEU A 143 0.97 16.46 0.54
CA LEU A 143 1.97 16.90 -0.44
C LEU A 143 3.33 17.10 0.22
N GLU A 144 3.38 17.83 1.34
CA GLU A 144 4.61 18.06 2.11
C GLU A 144 5.26 16.74 2.56
N PHE A 145 4.44 15.75 2.94
CA PHE A 145 4.96 14.43 3.29
C PHE A 145 5.46 13.65 2.08
N ALA A 146 4.79 13.77 0.92
CA ALA A 146 5.24 13.16 -0.33
C ALA A 146 6.60 13.72 -0.76
N GLU A 147 6.79 15.04 -0.69
CA GLU A 147 8.07 15.71 -0.96
C GLU A 147 9.16 15.21 -0.01
N LYS A 148 8.89 15.18 1.30
CA LYS A 148 9.83 14.65 2.29
C LYS A 148 10.28 13.22 1.98
N LEU A 149 9.35 12.37 1.56
CA LEU A 149 9.64 10.97 1.27
C LEU A 149 10.30 10.79 -0.10
N ASN A 150 10.02 11.64 -1.08
CA ASN A 150 10.78 11.75 -2.33
C ASN A 150 12.24 12.14 -2.08
N ASP A 151 12.49 13.16 -1.25
CA ASP A 151 13.85 13.56 -0.86
C ASP A 151 14.61 12.41 -0.19
N PHE A 152 13.94 11.69 0.71
CA PHE A 152 14.48 10.46 1.28
C PHE A 152 14.79 9.42 0.20
N ALA A 153 13.89 9.22 -0.76
CA ALA A 153 14.05 8.20 -1.78
C ALA A 153 15.22 8.52 -2.73
N ILE A 154 15.32 9.78 -3.19
CA ILE A 154 16.43 10.27 -4.02
C ILE A 154 17.74 10.05 -3.28
N LYS A 155 17.84 10.51 -2.04
CA LYS A 155 19.07 10.42 -1.25
C LYS A 155 19.56 8.97 -1.04
N ASN A 156 18.65 8.02 -0.83
CA ASN A 156 19.02 6.69 -0.35
C ASN A 156 19.00 5.60 -1.43
N PHE A 157 18.26 5.79 -2.52
CA PHE A 157 18.08 4.78 -3.55
C PHE A 157 18.54 5.21 -4.94
N PHE A 158 18.59 6.52 -5.24
CA PHE A 158 18.94 6.97 -6.59
C PHE A 158 20.43 6.74 -6.89
N ASP A 159 20.71 6.21 -8.08
CA ASP A 159 22.06 6.08 -8.61
C ASP A 159 22.45 7.34 -9.37
N GLU A 160 23.13 8.26 -8.70
CA GLU A 160 23.63 9.51 -9.28
C GLU A 160 24.56 9.31 -10.49
N LYS A 161 25.18 8.13 -10.62
CA LYS A 161 26.15 7.86 -11.69
C LYS A 161 25.46 7.40 -12.97
N ASP A 162 24.60 6.38 -12.85
CA ASP A 162 24.03 5.67 -14.01
C ASP A 162 22.50 5.84 -14.11
N GLY A 163 21.90 6.66 -13.25
CA GLY A 163 20.46 6.89 -13.17
C GLY A 163 19.66 5.70 -12.62
N ALA A 164 18.35 5.89 -12.47
CA ALA A 164 17.42 4.95 -11.83
C ALA A 164 17.66 4.74 -10.32
N PHE A 165 16.67 4.16 -9.67
CA PHE A 165 16.62 3.84 -8.25
C PHE A 165 16.93 2.35 -8.04
N PHE A 166 17.75 2.07 -7.03
CA PHE A 166 17.98 0.73 -6.53
C PHE A 166 16.79 0.25 -5.68
N ASP A 167 16.51 -1.05 -5.75
CA ASP A 167 15.42 -1.72 -5.02
C ASP A 167 15.52 -1.61 -3.49
N LYS A 168 16.74 -1.41 -2.96
CA LYS A 168 16.98 -1.29 -1.52
C LYS A 168 18.16 -0.38 -1.18
N ILE A 169 18.21 0.03 0.09
CA ILE A 169 19.39 0.70 0.67
C ILE A 169 20.53 -0.31 0.78
N GLU A 170 21.75 0.15 0.53
CA GLU A 170 22.95 -0.66 0.75
C GLU A 170 23.19 -0.86 2.25
N ALA A 171 23.23 -2.10 2.72
CA ALA A 171 23.56 -2.41 4.10
C ALA A 171 24.95 -3.05 4.19
N LYS A 172 25.79 -2.56 5.11
CA LYS A 172 27.17 -3.05 5.29
C LYS A 172 27.26 -4.54 5.59
N ASP A 173 26.22 -5.08 6.22
CA ASP A 173 26.14 -6.46 6.67
C ASP A 173 25.31 -7.34 5.71
N ASP A 174 25.03 -6.87 4.50
CA ASP A 174 24.36 -7.68 3.47
C ASP A 174 25.15 -8.96 3.16
N ILE A 175 24.44 -10.09 3.07
CA ILE A 175 25.03 -11.42 2.83
C ILE A 175 24.52 -12.02 1.52
N GLY A 176 25.39 -12.79 0.86
CA GLY A 176 25.03 -13.52 -0.36
C GLY A 176 24.45 -12.61 -1.44
N PHE A 177 23.29 -12.99 -1.99
CA PHE A 177 22.62 -12.22 -3.05
C PHE A 177 22.10 -10.86 -2.59
N LEU A 178 21.91 -10.62 -1.29
CA LEU A 178 21.49 -9.30 -0.78
C LEU A 178 22.57 -8.22 -0.95
N LYS A 179 23.81 -8.59 -1.28
CA LYS A 179 24.86 -7.62 -1.61
C LYS A 179 24.62 -6.93 -2.95
N PHE A 180 23.84 -7.56 -3.83
CA PHE A 180 23.49 -6.99 -5.12
C PHE A 180 22.20 -6.21 -4.97
N ARG A 181 22.18 -5.03 -5.58
CA ARG A 181 21.00 -4.18 -5.67
C ARG A 181 20.55 -4.16 -7.12
N ASP A 182 19.25 -4.31 -7.32
CA ASP A 182 18.64 -4.30 -8.63
C ASP A 182 18.03 -2.93 -8.92
N LYS A 183 17.84 -2.62 -10.21
CA LYS A 183 17.11 -1.42 -10.65
C LYS A 183 15.77 -1.86 -11.23
N PRO A 184 14.73 -2.03 -10.39
CA PRO A 184 13.49 -2.65 -10.82
C PRO A 184 12.66 -1.69 -11.67
N ILE A 185 12.18 -2.17 -12.82
CA ILE A 185 11.51 -1.34 -13.83
C ILE A 185 10.20 -0.70 -13.32
N ILE A 186 9.44 -1.43 -12.50
CA ILE A 186 8.11 -0.98 -12.04
C ILE A 186 8.28 0.19 -11.06
N GLU A 187 9.07 0.00 -10.01
CA GLU A 187 9.29 1.02 -8.98
C GLU A 187 10.01 2.24 -9.56
N ASN A 188 10.91 2.05 -10.53
CA ASN A 188 11.52 3.17 -11.25
C ASN A 188 10.52 3.97 -12.08
N SER A 189 9.59 3.31 -12.76
CA SER A 189 8.52 3.98 -13.49
C SER A 189 7.66 4.81 -12.55
N ILE A 190 7.35 4.28 -11.37
CA ILE A 190 6.52 4.96 -10.36
C ILE A 190 7.29 6.11 -9.70
N ALA A 191 8.57 5.93 -9.39
CA ALA A 191 9.41 7.01 -8.89
C ALA A 191 9.46 8.17 -9.88
N ALA A 192 9.65 7.89 -11.17
CA ALA A 192 9.62 8.90 -12.21
C ALA A 192 8.24 9.59 -12.31
N GLU A 193 7.14 8.84 -12.26
CA GLU A 193 5.78 9.40 -12.23
C GLU A 193 5.57 10.33 -11.03
N ASN A 194 5.99 9.90 -9.83
CA ASN A 194 5.86 10.68 -8.60
C ASN A 194 6.64 12.00 -8.65
N LEU A 195 7.83 12.00 -9.25
CA LEU A 195 8.68 13.21 -9.37
C LEU A 195 8.18 14.20 -10.42
N LEU A 196 7.32 13.75 -11.34
CA LEU A 196 6.72 14.60 -12.38
C LEU A 196 5.38 15.22 -11.96
N ARG A 197 4.77 14.72 -10.89
CA ARG A 197 3.47 15.16 -10.37
C ARG A 197 3.63 16.28 -9.34
#